data_AF-A0AAQ3LS52-F1
#
_entry.id   AF-A0AAQ3LS52-F1
#
_cell.length_a   1.000
_cell.length_b   1.000
_cell.length_c   1.000
_cell.angle_alpha   90.00
_cell.angle_beta   90.00
_cell.angle_gamma   90.00
#
_symmetry.space_group_name_H-M   'P 1'
#
loop_
_entity.id
_entity.type
_entity.pdbx_description
1 polymer ?
#
loop_
_entity_poly.entity_id
_entity_poly.type
_entity_poly.pdbx_seq_one_letter_code
_entity_poly.pdbx_strand_id
1 'polypeptide(L)'
;MATEFGTATNHADLVERLVQFLTANPDLVAAGQAYEKVFDNTIPASGTTIAVRQVTLRAPGLGGTDSIFMGIQSYGDTALDYYNVRLMGGTAFNPGAIPPGGDYWTAFANYSPRVQALLWNQPMPYWFFANGRRFWMVVKVSTIYESAGAGFILPPCPPSQYPYPLAVVGSYRGDVAVRWSDVSDRHRGISSPLERSCYVRDPAGRWLGFTVASNGNNESDYNNRTLLPLGCGRYAGSNGESVVNQLRDSFGKFPLKALQFVTRETEGRRYLGDFDGAFYVPTLNSGAEDVIVEDGVDHVVFQTAWRSGNPWLYAIRKD
;
A
#
# COMPACT_ATOMS: atom_id res chain seq x y z
N MET A 1 -12.70 6.30 -10.62
CA MET A 1 -11.74 5.18 -10.53
C MET A 1 -12.53 3.96 -10.20
N ALA A 2 -12.10 2.81 -10.66
CA ALA A 2 -12.86 1.60 -10.41
C ALA A 2 -12.85 1.24 -8.93
N THR A 3 -13.97 0.73 -8.45
CA THR A 3 -14.09 0.11 -7.13
C THR A 3 -14.78 -1.24 -7.22
N GLU A 4 -14.34 -2.20 -6.40
CA GLU A 4 -14.98 -3.50 -6.28
C GLU A 4 -14.91 -3.98 -4.83
N PHE A 5 -16.08 -4.29 -4.25
CA PHE A 5 -16.19 -4.82 -2.90
C PHE A 5 -16.76 -6.23 -2.95
N GLY A 6 -16.27 -7.12 -2.09
CA GLY A 6 -16.72 -8.51 -2.11
C GLY A 6 -16.19 -9.31 -0.93
N THR A 7 -16.29 -10.63 -1.04
CA THR A 7 -15.69 -11.56 -0.09
C THR A 7 -14.94 -12.63 -0.85
N ALA A 8 -13.62 -12.69 -0.64
CA ALA A 8 -12.79 -13.78 -1.13
C ALA A 8 -12.97 -14.99 -0.24
N THR A 9 -12.95 -16.19 -0.80
CA THR A 9 -13.07 -17.46 -0.05
C THR A 9 -11.80 -17.81 0.73
N ASN A 10 -10.65 -17.32 0.27
CA ASN A 10 -9.33 -17.47 0.90
C ASN A 10 -8.31 -16.52 0.23
N HIS A 11 -7.05 -16.57 0.68
CA HIS A 11 -5.95 -15.77 0.13
C HIS A 11 -5.71 -15.95 -1.38
N ALA A 12 -5.85 -17.16 -1.93
CA ALA A 12 -5.60 -17.42 -3.34
C ALA A 12 -6.72 -16.83 -4.22
N ASP A 13 -7.97 -16.99 -3.79
CA ASP A 13 -9.13 -16.36 -4.44
C ASP A 13 -9.05 -14.83 -4.38
N LEU A 14 -8.56 -14.25 -3.28
CA LEU A 14 -8.34 -12.81 -3.19
C LEU A 14 -7.34 -12.32 -4.26
N VAL A 15 -6.23 -13.03 -4.47
CA VAL A 15 -5.24 -12.67 -5.49
C VAL A 15 -5.83 -12.79 -6.89
N GLU A 16 -6.60 -13.84 -7.18
CA GLU A 16 -7.31 -13.98 -8.47
C GLU A 16 -8.25 -12.80 -8.70
N ARG A 17 -9.09 -12.48 -7.71
CA ARG A 17 -10.05 -11.37 -7.81
C ARG A 17 -9.36 -10.03 -7.98
N LEU A 18 -8.27 -9.78 -7.27
CA LEU A 18 -7.49 -8.55 -7.45
C LEU A 18 -6.93 -8.45 -8.88
N VAL A 19 -6.34 -9.52 -9.40
CA VAL A 19 -5.80 -9.54 -10.78
C VAL A 19 -6.93 -9.37 -11.80
N GLN A 20 -8.08 -10.02 -11.61
CA GLN A 20 -9.24 -9.88 -12.47
C GLN A 20 -9.80 -8.46 -12.44
N PHE A 21 -9.95 -7.86 -11.26
CA PHE A 21 -10.37 -6.48 -11.09
C PHE A 21 -9.45 -5.52 -11.86
N LEU A 22 -8.13 -5.63 -11.67
CA LEU A 22 -7.18 -4.72 -12.32
C LEU A 22 -7.13 -4.86 -13.84
N THR A 23 -7.34 -6.07 -14.37
CA THR A 23 -7.17 -6.37 -15.81
C THR A 23 -8.46 -6.33 -16.61
N ALA A 24 -9.62 -6.48 -15.96
CA ALA A 24 -10.89 -6.68 -16.66
C ALA A 24 -12.09 -5.92 -16.07
N ASN A 25 -11.91 -5.10 -15.02
CA ASN A 25 -13.02 -4.30 -14.49
C ASN A 25 -13.59 -3.38 -15.59
N PRO A 26 -14.92 -3.33 -15.79
CA PRO A 26 -15.54 -2.56 -16.87
C PRO A 26 -15.20 -1.08 -16.87
N ASP A 27 -15.09 -0.44 -15.70
CA ASP A 27 -14.79 0.99 -15.59
C ASP A 27 -13.33 1.28 -15.96
N LEU A 28 -12.40 0.40 -15.57
CA LEU A 28 -11.00 0.49 -16.01
C LEU A 28 -10.88 0.30 -17.52
N VAL A 29 -11.57 -0.68 -18.09
CA VAL A 29 -11.55 -0.95 -19.53
C VAL A 29 -12.13 0.22 -20.31
N ALA A 30 -13.30 0.73 -19.91
CA ALA A 30 -13.96 1.86 -20.55
C ALA A 30 -13.10 3.13 -20.50
N ALA A 31 -12.34 3.34 -19.42
CA ALA A 31 -11.43 4.48 -19.27
C ALA A 31 -10.06 4.29 -19.97
N GLY A 32 -9.78 3.15 -20.60
CA GLY A 32 -8.46 2.85 -21.17
C GLY A 32 -7.37 2.67 -20.10
N GLN A 33 -7.77 2.28 -18.89
CA GLN A 33 -6.96 2.20 -17.68
C GLN A 33 -6.79 0.77 -17.15
N ALA A 34 -7.28 -0.24 -17.86
CA ALA A 34 -7.11 -1.64 -17.52
C ALA A 34 -5.62 -2.05 -17.56
N TYR A 35 -5.22 -2.85 -16.59
CA TYR A 35 -3.84 -3.27 -16.42
C TYR A 35 -3.55 -4.43 -17.37
N GLU A 36 -2.34 -4.50 -17.87
CA GLU A 36 -1.87 -5.64 -18.63
C GLU A 36 -1.13 -6.62 -17.71
N LYS A 37 -1.41 -7.90 -17.87
CA LYS A 37 -0.65 -8.97 -17.23
C LYS A 37 0.58 -9.30 -18.08
N VAL A 38 1.77 -8.84 -17.65
CA VAL A 38 3.04 -9.07 -18.37
C VAL A 38 3.76 -10.34 -17.92
N PHE A 39 3.36 -10.92 -16.78
CA PHE A 39 3.85 -12.19 -16.27
C PHE A 39 2.80 -12.83 -15.35
N ASP A 40 2.62 -14.14 -15.44
CA ASP A 40 1.75 -14.92 -14.55
C ASP A 40 2.28 -16.34 -14.51
N ASN A 41 2.74 -16.73 -13.32
CA ASN A 41 3.32 -18.03 -13.05
C ASN A 41 2.75 -18.55 -11.74
N THR A 42 2.58 -19.87 -11.65
CA THR A 42 2.20 -20.53 -10.41
C THR A 42 3.21 -21.62 -10.12
N ILE A 43 3.92 -21.47 -9.00
CA ILE A 43 4.76 -22.53 -8.45
C ILE A 43 3.83 -23.44 -7.62
N PRO A 44 3.76 -24.75 -7.92
CA PRO A 44 2.94 -25.67 -7.16
C PRO A 44 3.29 -25.71 -5.67
N ALA A 45 2.31 -26.02 -4.83
CA ALA A 45 2.54 -26.26 -3.41
C ALA A 45 3.55 -27.40 -3.21
N SER A 46 4.39 -27.28 -2.17
CA SER A 46 5.40 -28.29 -1.85
C SER A 46 5.60 -28.38 -0.34
N GLY A 47 5.46 -29.59 0.21
CA GLY A 47 5.51 -29.81 1.66
C GLY A 47 4.47 -28.95 2.37
N THR A 48 4.93 -28.07 3.27
CA THR A 48 4.09 -27.12 4.01
C THR A 48 3.88 -25.80 3.28
N THR A 49 4.68 -25.48 2.25
CA THR A 49 4.57 -24.24 1.48
C THR A 49 3.35 -24.27 0.57
N ILE A 50 2.58 -23.19 0.55
CA ILE A 50 1.40 -23.04 -0.32
C ILE A 50 1.78 -22.97 -1.80
N ALA A 51 0.80 -23.08 -2.69
CA ALA A 51 1.02 -22.71 -4.09
C ALA A 51 1.33 -21.20 -4.18
N VAL A 52 2.40 -20.85 -4.88
CA VAL A 52 2.88 -19.47 -4.98
C VAL A 52 2.52 -18.94 -6.36
N ARG A 53 1.47 -18.13 -6.43
CA ARG A 53 1.18 -17.36 -7.64
C ARG A 53 2.05 -16.11 -7.69
N GLN A 54 2.61 -15.81 -8.85
CA GLN A 54 3.47 -14.67 -9.13
C GLN A 54 2.92 -13.95 -10.36
N VAL A 55 2.47 -12.71 -10.17
CA VAL A 55 1.93 -11.90 -11.26
C VAL A 55 2.68 -10.58 -11.31
N THR A 56 3.06 -10.17 -12.52
CA THR A 56 3.50 -8.80 -12.77
C THR A 56 2.47 -8.12 -13.67
N LEU A 57 1.99 -6.97 -13.21
CA LEU A 57 1.05 -6.13 -13.93
C LEU A 57 1.76 -4.87 -14.42
N ARG A 58 1.35 -4.39 -15.60
CA ARG A 58 1.74 -3.11 -16.18
C ARG A 58 0.50 -2.22 -16.26
N ALA A 59 0.46 -1.17 -15.46
CA ALA A 59 -0.61 -0.18 -15.54
C ALA A 59 -0.29 0.88 -16.63
N PRO A 60 -1.29 1.34 -17.39
CA PRO A 60 -1.08 2.16 -18.59
C PRO A 60 -1.04 3.66 -18.31
N GLY A 61 -1.23 4.09 -17.06
CA GLY A 61 -1.43 5.50 -16.71
C GLY A 61 -2.83 6.00 -17.02
N LEU A 62 -3.11 7.26 -16.67
CA LEU A 62 -4.42 7.87 -16.99
C LEU A 62 -4.55 8.21 -18.49
N GLY A 63 -3.42 8.43 -19.16
CA GLY A 63 -3.35 8.74 -20.60
C GLY A 63 -3.09 7.54 -21.50
N GLY A 64 -2.96 6.33 -20.94
CA GLY A 64 -2.74 5.10 -21.70
C GLY A 64 -1.31 4.87 -22.20
N THR A 65 -0.36 5.76 -21.91
CA THR A 65 1.01 5.73 -22.44
C THR A 65 2.08 5.39 -21.42
N ASP A 66 1.73 5.31 -20.14
CA ASP A 66 2.68 5.00 -19.08
C ASP A 66 2.97 3.48 -19.04
N SER A 67 4.06 3.10 -18.39
CA SER A 67 4.39 1.70 -18.12
C SER A 67 4.79 1.54 -16.66
N ILE A 68 3.79 1.25 -15.83
CA ILE A 68 3.94 1.20 -14.37
C ILE A 68 3.95 -0.26 -13.93
N PHE A 69 5.11 -0.79 -13.54
CA PHE A 69 5.27 -2.21 -13.24
C PHE A 69 5.12 -2.49 -11.75
N MET A 70 4.17 -3.38 -11.43
CA MET A 70 3.84 -3.77 -10.06
C MET A 70 3.71 -5.29 -9.97
N GLY A 71 4.30 -5.87 -8.94
CA GLY A 71 4.28 -7.32 -8.69
C GLY A 71 3.37 -7.68 -7.53
N ILE A 72 2.69 -8.82 -7.67
CA ILE A 72 1.86 -9.47 -6.66
C ILE A 72 2.35 -10.92 -6.52
N GLN A 73 2.63 -11.36 -5.30
CA GLN A 73 3.02 -12.74 -5.01
C GLN A 73 2.32 -13.29 -3.78
N SER A 74 1.77 -14.49 -3.90
CA SER A 74 1.31 -15.26 -2.72
C SER A 74 2.50 -15.74 -1.90
N TYR A 75 2.41 -15.69 -0.58
CA TYR A 75 3.49 -16.10 0.31
C TYR A 75 2.93 -16.73 1.58
N GLY A 76 3.12 -18.04 1.75
CA GLY A 76 2.47 -18.75 2.83
C GLY A 76 3.08 -20.09 3.18
N ASP A 77 2.76 -20.54 4.38
CA ASP A 77 3.07 -21.87 4.87
C ASP A 77 1.91 -22.36 5.74
N THR A 78 1.44 -23.57 5.44
CA THR A 78 0.29 -24.20 6.08
C THR A 78 0.56 -24.64 7.52
N ALA A 79 1.81 -24.97 7.88
CA ALA A 79 2.19 -25.36 9.24
C ALA A 79 2.41 -24.15 10.16
N LEU A 80 2.85 -23.02 9.59
CA LEU A 80 3.05 -21.76 10.31
C LEU A 80 1.82 -20.82 10.25
N ASP A 81 0.76 -21.25 9.56
CA ASP A 81 -0.53 -20.56 9.45
C ASP A 81 -0.44 -19.09 8.99
N TYR A 82 0.36 -18.84 7.95
CA TYR A 82 0.36 -17.56 7.26
C TYR A 82 0.12 -17.75 5.76
N TYR A 83 -0.64 -16.85 5.17
CA TYR A 83 -1.15 -16.95 3.80
C TYR A 83 -1.09 -15.60 3.09
N ASN A 84 0.00 -14.87 3.30
CA ASN A 84 0.16 -13.47 2.98
C ASN A 84 0.23 -13.20 1.48
N VAL A 85 0.09 -11.92 1.13
CA VAL A 85 0.36 -11.41 -0.22
C VAL A 85 1.45 -10.37 -0.15
N ARG A 86 2.52 -10.59 -0.92
CA ARG A 86 3.65 -9.69 -1.10
C ARG A 86 3.42 -8.79 -2.30
N LEU A 87 3.78 -7.52 -2.14
CA LEU A 87 3.79 -6.52 -3.19
C LEU A 87 5.21 -5.95 -3.38
N MET A 88 5.50 -5.59 -4.62
CA MET A 88 6.73 -4.92 -5.02
C MET A 88 6.50 -4.10 -6.28
N GLY A 89 7.43 -3.20 -6.59
CA GLY A 89 7.42 -2.40 -7.81
C GLY A 89 8.79 -2.39 -8.47
N GLY A 90 8.85 -1.93 -9.71
CA GLY A 90 10.10 -1.71 -10.44
C GLY A 90 9.87 -0.85 -11.67
N THR A 91 10.93 -0.47 -12.37
CA THR A 91 10.84 0.39 -13.55
C THR A 91 10.62 -0.38 -14.86
N ALA A 92 10.91 -1.67 -14.85
CA ALA A 92 10.68 -2.61 -15.94
C ALA A 92 10.61 -4.04 -15.39
N PHE A 93 10.11 -4.99 -16.18
CA PHE A 93 10.11 -6.41 -15.85
C PHE A 93 10.62 -7.24 -17.04
N ASN A 94 11.56 -8.15 -16.78
CA ASN A 94 12.07 -9.09 -17.77
C ASN A 94 12.01 -10.53 -17.22
N PRO A 95 11.04 -11.36 -17.64
CA PRO A 95 10.92 -12.73 -17.14
C PRO A 95 12.15 -13.60 -17.44
N GLY A 96 12.91 -13.29 -18.50
CA GLY A 96 14.16 -13.99 -18.83
C GLY A 96 15.31 -13.71 -17.85
N ALA A 97 15.18 -12.71 -16.97
CA ALA A 97 16.15 -12.41 -15.91
C ALA A 97 15.89 -13.19 -14.61
N ILE A 98 14.85 -14.03 -14.55
CA ILE A 98 14.63 -14.93 -13.41
C ILE A 98 15.68 -16.05 -13.48
N PRO A 99 16.61 -16.18 -12.51
CA PRO A 99 17.57 -17.26 -12.51
C PRO A 99 16.85 -18.61 -12.27
N PRO A 100 17.41 -19.75 -12.73
CA PRO A 100 16.88 -21.06 -12.38
C PRO A 100 16.79 -21.25 -10.86
N GLY A 101 15.58 -21.52 -10.35
CA GLY A 101 15.32 -21.61 -8.90
C GLY A 101 15.41 -20.28 -8.14
N GLY A 102 15.54 -19.16 -8.87
CA GLY A 102 15.64 -17.83 -8.32
C GLY A 102 14.28 -17.19 -8.05
N ASP A 103 14.33 -16.08 -7.33
CA ASP A 103 13.15 -15.35 -6.92
C ASP A 103 12.64 -14.42 -8.04
N TYR A 104 11.34 -14.49 -8.37
CA TYR A 104 10.80 -13.72 -9.51
C TYR A 104 10.93 -12.20 -9.38
N TRP A 105 11.09 -11.66 -8.16
CA TRP A 105 11.25 -10.23 -7.97
C TRP A 105 12.60 -9.71 -8.51
N THR A 106 13.60 -10.59 -8.70
CA THR A 106 14.88 -10.20 -9.32
C THR A 106 14.74 -9.86 -10.80
N ALA A 107 13.61 -10.22 -11.43
CA ALA A 107 13.29 -9.85 -12.81
C ALA A 107 12.78 -8.41 -12.96
N PHE A 108 12.53 -7.69 -11.86
CA PHE A 108 12.25 -6.27 -11.92
C PHE A 108 13.55 -5.47 -11.99
N ALA A 109 13.63 -4.53 -12.93
CA ALA A 109 14.69 -3.52 -12.93
C ALA A 109 14.44 -2.48 -11.83
N ASN A 110 15.47 -2.13 -11.06
CA ASN A 110 15.39 -1.19 -9.93
C ASN A 110 14.22 -1.52 -8.99
N TYR A 111 14.15 -2.77 -8.54
CA TYR A 111 13.02 -3.25 -7.75
C TYR A 111 12.96 -2.61 -6.35
N SER A 112 11.75 -2.39 -5.85
CA SER A 112 11.52 -1.98 -4.46
C SER A 112 11.80 -3.16 -3.53
N PRO A 113 12.19 -2.90 -2.28
CA PRO A 113 11.98 -3.90 -1.24
C PRO A 113 10.50 -4.29 -1.17
N ARG A 114 10.25 -5.49 -0.65
CA ARG A 114 8.92 -6.09 -0.61
C ARG A 114 8.17 -5.62 0.63
N VAL A 115 6.87 -5.43 0.46
CA VAL A 115 5.91 -5.23 1.55
C VAL A 115 4.87 -6.35 1.49
N GLN A 116 4.04 -6.52 2.50
CA GLN A 116 2.99 -7.53 2.49
C GLN A 116 1.73 -7.11 3.24
N ALA A 117 0.61 -7.71 2.87
CA ALA A 117 -0.62 -7.80 3.67
C ALA A 117 -0.69 -9.18 4.33
N LEU A 118 -1.06 -9.23 5.60
CA LEU A 118 -1.09 -10.46 6.38
C LEU A 118 -2.47 -11.10 6.28
N LEU A 119 -2.58 -12.19 5.50
CA LEU A 119 -3.88 -12.80 5.21
C LEU A 119 -4.00 -14.19 5.83
N TRP A 120 -5.18 -14.78 5.67
CA TRP A 120 -5.49 -16.13 6.16
C TRP A 120 -6.15 -17.02 5.11
N ASN A 121 -6.34 -18.29 5.45
CA ASN A 121 -7.01 -19.27 4.60
C ASN A 121 -8.49 -19.46 4.98
N GLN A 122 -9.22 -18.36 5.08
CA GLN A 122 -10.65 -18.31 5.42
C GLN A 122 -11.31 -17.17 4.62
N PRO A 123 -12.65 -17.10 4.59
CA PRO A 123 -13.34 -16.01 3.92
C PRO A 123 -12.91 -14.62 4.44
N MET A 124 -12.72 -13.67 3.52
CA MET A 124 -12.25 -12.30 3.80
C MET A 124 -13.05 -11.28 2.99
N PRO A 125 -13.79 -10.36 3.63
CA PRO A 125 -14.28 -9.16 2.97
C PRO A 125 -13.12 -8.33 2.41
N TYR A 126 -13.29 -7.77 1.20
CA TYR A 126 -12.29 -6.94 0.55
C TYR A 126 -12.90 -5.70 -0.08
N TRP A 127 -12.04 -4.68 -0.24
CA TRP A 127 -12.32 -3.46 -0.99
C TRP A 127 -11.14 -3.15 -1.90
N PHE A 128 -11.38 -3.12 -3.20
CA PHE A 128 -10.39 -2.74 -4.21
C PHE A 128 -10.72 -1.36 -4.79
N PHE A 129 -9.67 -0.58 -5.02
CA PHE A 129 -9.75 0.76 -5.60
C PHE A 129 -8.63 0.92 -6.62
N ALA A 130 -8.91 1.24 -7.87
CA ALA A 130 -7.86 1.40 -8.88
C ALA A 130 -8.16 2.43 -9.97
N ASN A 131 -7.11 3.08 -10.45
CA ASN A 131 -7.07 3.83 -11.71
C ASN A 131 -5.87 3.34 -12.51
N GLY A 132 -5.64 3.87 -13.71
CA GLY A 132 -4.51 3.47 -14.55
C GLY A 132 -3.10 3.73 -13.95
N ARG A 133 -2.99 4.38 -12.78
CA ARG A 133 -1.71 4.73 -12.13
C ARG A 133 -1.46 4.03 -10.81
N ARG A 134 -2.49 3.49 -10.16
CA ARG A 134 -2.38 2.87 -8.83
C ARG A 134 -3.51 1.89 -8.52
N PHE A 135 -3.27 1.02 -7.57
CA PHE A 135 -4.30 0.26 -6.88
C PHE A 135 -4.09 0.26 -5.37
N TRP A 136 -5.19 0.30 -4.62
CA TRP A 136 -5.23 0.06 -3.19
C TRP A 136 -6.17 -1.10 -2.91
N MET A 137 -5.75 -1.98 -2.00
CA MET A 137 -6.60 -3.02 -1.45
C MET A 137 -6.71 -2.85 0.06
N VAL A 138 -7.92 -3.07 0.56
CA VAL A 138 -8.18 -3.28 1.99
C VAL A 138 -8.84 -4.64 2.13
N VAL A 139 -8.42 -5.41 3.12
CA VAL A 139 -8.93 -6.75 3.38
C VAL A 139 -9.21 -6.87 4.86
N LYS A 140 -10.42 -7.32 5.20
CA LYS A 140 -10.78 -7.61 6.58
C LYS A 140 -10.44 -9.06 6.89
N VAL A 141 -9.47 -9.24 7.78
CA VAL A 141 -8.97 -10.54 8.24
C VAL A 141 -9.34 -10.67 9.71
N SER A 142 -10.29 -11.54 10.04
CA SER A 142 -10.93 -11.56 11.36
C SER A 142 -11.54 -10.20 11.72
N THR A 143 -11.01 -9.52 12.74
CA THR A 143 -11.40 -8.18 13.19
C THR A 143 -10.39 -7.10 12.79
N ILE A 144 -9.40 -7.44 11.96
CA ILE A 144 -8.25 -6.60 11.59
C ILE A 144 -8.39 -6.19 10.13
N TYR A 145 -7.98 -4.96 9.80
CA TYR A 145 -7.98 -4.47 8.42
C TYR A 145 -6.55 -4.35 7.91
N GLU A 146 -6.22 -5.24 6.99
CA GLU A 146 -5.01 -5.18 6.20
C GLU A 146 -5.21 -4.17 5.07
N SER A 147 -4.19 -3.37 4.80
CA SER A 147 -4.12 -2.52 3.63
C SER A 147 -2.78 -2.63 2.93
N ALA A 148 -2.83 -2.63 1.61
CA ALA A 148 -1.64 -2.67 0.78
C ALA A 148 -1.96 -2.14 -0.62
N GLY A 149 -0.93 -1.85 -1.39
CA GLY A 149 -1.07 -1.51 -2.79
C GLY A 149 0.20 -0.92 -3.37
N ALA A 150 0.11 -0.52 -4.62
CA ALA A 150 1.20 0.12 -5.32
C ALA A 150 0.68 1.08 -6.40
N GLY A 151 1.50 2.06 -6.73
CA GLY A 151 1.24 2.98 -7.83
C GLY A 151 1.88 4.33 -7.65
N PHE A 152 1.66 5.21 -8.62
CA PHE A 152 2.24 6.54 -8.60
C PHE A 152 1.59 7.42 -7.53
N ILE A 153 2.42 8.14 -6.79
CA ILE A 153 1.99 9.24 -5.92
C ILE A 153 1.69 10.48 -6.76
N LEU A 154 1.30 11.58 -6.11
CA LEU A 154 1.06 12.88 -6.74
C LEU A 154 2.19 13.86 -6.39
N PRO A 155 3.28 13.93 -7.18
CA PRO A 155 4.35 14.90 -6.94
C PRO A 155 3.91 16.35 -7.06
N PRO A 156 4.60 17.27 -6.35
CA PRO A 156 4.41 18.72 -6.52
C PRO A 156 5.07 19.28 -7.79
N CYS A 157 5.64 18.42 -8.65
CA CYS A 157 6.44 18.81 -9.80
C CYS A 157 6.00 18.04 -11.06
N PRO A 158 6.32 18.56 -12.26
CA PRO A 158 5.93 17.90 -13.50
C PRO A 158 6.64 16.55 -13.69
N PRO A 159 6.08 15.63 -14.50
CA PRO A 159 6.68 14.33 -14.79
C PRO A 159 8.11 14.39 -15.33
N SER A 160 8.53 15.49 -15.97
CA SER A 160 9.91 15.65 -16.44
C SER A 160 10.95 15.73 -15.31
N GLN A 161 10.55 16.17 -14.12
CA GLN A 161 11.42 16.26 -12.94
C GLN A 161 11.29 15.05 -12.01
N TYR A 162 10.14 14.39 -12.03
CA TYR A 162 9.90 13.18 -11.26
C TYR A 162 9.18 12.12 -12.11
N PRO A 163 9.90 11.42 -12.99
CA PRO A 163 9.28 10.60 -14.03
C PRO A 163 8.62 9.32 -13.53
N TYR A 164 9.09 8.78 -12.39
CA TYR A 164 8.64 7.47 -11.90
C TYR A 164 8.40 7.48 -10.38
N PRO A 165 7.38 8.23 -9.90
CA PRO A 165 7.10 8.42 -8.47
C PRO A 165 6.32 7.23 -7.89
N LEU A 166 6.86 6.02 -8.04
CA LEU A 166 6.19 4.79 -7.61
C LEU A 166 6.29 4.61 -6.09
N ALA A 167 5.14 4.44 -5.45
CA ALA A 167 5.02 3.97 -4.07
C ALA A 167 4.55 2.52 -4.01
N VAL A 168 5.03 1.81 -3.00
CA VAL A 168 4.62 0.44 -2.66
C VAL A 168 4.44 0.38 -1.16
N VAL A 169 3.28 -0.09 -0.70
CA VAL A 169 2.89 -0.09 0.71
C VAL A 169 2.15 -1.36 1.08
N GLY A 170 2.38 -1.83 2.29
CA GLY A 170 1.70 -2.98 2.87
C GLY A 170 1.50 -2.77 4.35
N SER A 171 0.80 -3.71 4.97
CA SER A 171 0.57 -3.67 6.41
C SER A 171 1.74 -4.17 7.25
N TYR A 172 2.69 -4.84 6.57
CA TYR A 172 3.91 -5.35 7.17
C TYR A 172 5.07 -5.34 6.16
N ARG A 173 6.31 -5.42 6.66
CA ARG A 173 7.51 -5.68 5.84
C ARG A 173 7.45 -7.03 5.16
N GLY A 174 7.83 -7.13 3.89
CA GLY A 174 7.67 -8.34 3.08
C GLY A 174 8.76 -9.40 3.25
N ASP A 175 9.82 -9.15 4.01
CA ASP A 175 10.99 -10.02 4.17
C ASP A 175 10.90 -11.00 5.36
N VAL A 176 9.73 -11.15 5.99
CA VAL A 176 9.52 -12.06 7.13
C VAL A 176 8.28 -12.94 6.96
N ALA A 177 8.34 -14.14 7.53
CA ALA A 177 7.19 -15.01 7.74
C ALA A 177 6.47 -14.57 9.02
N VAL A 178 5.28 -13.98 8.87
CA VAL A 178 4.49 -13.47 9.99
C VAL A 178 3.02 -13.74 9.74
N ARG A 179 2.32 -14.13 10.81
CA ARG A 179 0.90 -14.46 10.79
C ARG A 179 0.04 -13.20 10.96
N TRP A 180 -1.15 -13.21 10.39
CA TRP A 180 -2.18 -12.16 10.50
C TRP A 180 -2.49 -11.74 11.94
N SER A 181 -2.29 -12.63 12.91
CA SER A 181 -2.53 -12.38 14.32
C SER A 181 -1.40 -11.65 15.05
N ASP A 182 -0.37 -11.16 14.33
CA ASP A 182 0.66 -10.32 14.94
C ASP A 182 0.04 -9.05 15.49
N VAL A 183 0.31 -8.76 16.77
CA VAL A 183 -0.17 -7.58 17.50
C VAL A 183 0.96 -6.61 17.85
N SER A 184 2.12 -6.76 17.20
CA SER A 184 3.27 -5.89 17.46
C SER A 184 3.06 -4.52 16.82
N ASP A 185 3.67 -3.47 17.36
CA ASP A 185 3.44 -2.12 16.81
C ASP A 185 3.81 -1.95 15.32
N ARG A 186 4.56 -2.90 14.75
CA ARG A 186 4.98 -2.97 13.34
C ARG A 186 3.84 -3.27 12.38
N HIS A 187 2.84 -4.02 12.83
CA HIS A 187 1.67 -4.32 12.01
C HIS A 187 0.74 -3.10 12.04
N ARG A 188 0.74 -2.39 10.93
CA ARG A 188 0.01 -1.12 10.71
C ARG A 188 -0.54 -1.11 9.28
N GLY A 189 -1.22 -0.06 8.84
CA GLY A 189 -1.76 0.06 7.50
C GLY A 189 -1.15 1.22 6.70
N ILE A 190 -1.71 1.45 5.51
CA ILE A 190 -1.23 2.42 4.51
C ILE A 190 -1.07 3.85 5.03
N SER A 191 -1.89 4.28 5.99
CA SER A 191 -1.84 5.61 6.58
C SER A 191 -0.80 5.79 7.67
N SER A 192 -0.23 4.68 8.16
CA SER A 192 0.65 4.69 9.30
C SER A 192 1.77 3.65 9.18
N PRO A 193 2.52 3.60 8.06
CA PRO A 193 3.53 2.56 7.88
C PRO A 193 4.61 2.63 8.97
N LEU A 194 5.12 1.45 9.34
CA LEU A 194 6.24 1.28 10.27
C LEU A 194 7.16 0.17 9.79
N GLU A 195 8.46 0.26 10.11
CA GLU A 195 9.49 -0.75 9.84
C GLU A 195 9.39 -1.40 8.45
N ARG A 196 9.82 -0.70 7.39
CA ARG A 196 9.98 -1.28 6.04
C ARG A 196 8.67 -1.76 5.39
N SER A 197 7.54 -1.17 5.76
CA SER A 197 6.21 -1.47 5.17
C SER A 197 5.76 -0.48 4.10
N CYS A 198 6.54 0.57 3.81
CA CYS A 198 6.25 1.55 2.77
C CYS A 198 7.53 2.07 2.13
N TYR A 199 7.54 2.13 0.79
CA TYR A 199 8.66 2.61 -0.01
C TYR A 199 8.17 3.53 -1.12
N VAL A 200 8.95 4.58 -1.41
CA VAL A 200 8.76 5.47 -2.55
C VAL A 200 10.07 5.61 -3.29
N ARG A 201 10.03 5.50 -4.62
CA ARG A 201 11.20 5.71 -5.48
C ARG A 201 11.43 7.19 -5.69
N ASP A 202 12.54 7.75 -5.23
CA ASP A 202 12.86 9.18 -5.36
C ASP A 202 13.19 9.60 -6.81
N PRO A 203 13.30 10.92 -7.10
CA PRO A 203 13.69 11.40 -8.42
C PRO A 203 15.08 10.96 -8.88
N ALA A 204 15.99 10.63 -7.96
CA ALA A 204 17.31 10.09 -8.27
C ALA A 204 17.28 8.57 -8.54
N GLY A 205 16.12 7.93 -8.37
CA GLY A 205 15.89 6.52 -8.61
C GLY A 205 16.22 5.57 -7.48
N ARG A 206 16.43 6.10 -6.27
CA ARG A 206 16.64 5.33 -5.04
C ARG A 206 15.30 5.00 -4.40
N TRP A 207 15.18 3.82 -3.80
CA TRP A 207 14.03 3.47 -2.97
C TRP A 207 14.22 4.02 -1.55
N LEU A 208 13.32 4.89 -1.14
CA LEU A 208 13.29 5.49 0.18
C LEU A 208 12.15 4.88 0.97
N GLY A 209 12.43 4.30 2.13
CA GLY A 209 11.35 3.84 3.01
C GLY A 209 10.81 4.95 3.91
N PHE A 210 9.51 4.86 4.19
CA PHE A 210 8.73 5.84 4.92
C PHE A 210 8.05 5.24 6.14
N THR A 211 7.92 6.05 7.19
CA THR A 211 7.47 5.61 8.50
C THR A 211 6.87 6.75 9.30
N VAL A 212 5.92 6.46 10.20
CA VAL A 212 5.31 7.49 11.06
C VAL A 212 5.96 7.64 12.43
N ALA A 213 6.80 6.70 12.89
CA ALA A 213 7.38 6.73 14.24
C ALA A 213 8.80 6.16 14.29
N SER A 214 9.69 6.81 15.06
CA SER A 214 11.10 6.40 15.20
C SER A 214 11.19 5.05 15.90
N ASN A 215 12.06 4.17 15.40
CA ASN A 215 12.25 2.82 15.92
C ASN A 215 13.70 2.41 15.67
N GLY A 216 14.32 1.73 16.64
CA GLY A 216 15.71 1.23 16.54
C GLY A 216 15.95 0.20 15.44
N ASN A 217 14.88 -0.37 14.86
CA ASN A 217 14.95 -1.32 13.73
C ASN A 217 14.79 -0.66 12.35
N ASN A 218 14.62 0.66 12.30
CA ASN A 218 14.58 1.40 11.05
C ASN A 218 15.99 1.46 10.42
N GLU A 219 16.09 1.43 9.08
CA GLU A 219 17.38 1.67 8.40
C GLU A 219 17.88 3.09 8.73
N SER A 220 19.20 3.34 8.67
CA SER A 220 19.85 4.56 9.19
C SER A 220 19.17 5.88 8.77
N ASP A 221 18.63 5.93 7.56
CA ASP A 221 18.04 7.15 6.98
C ASP A 221 16.52 7.28 7.15
N TYR A 222 15.83 6.23 7.61
CA TYR A 222 14.37 6.26 7.83
C TYR A 222 13.98 7.25 8.92
N ASN A 223 14.91 7.62 9.80
CA ASN A 223 14.64 8.60 10.84
C ASN A 223 14.29 9.99 10.28
N ASN A 224 14.69 10.26 9.04
CA ASN A 224 14.43 11.53 8.36
C ASN A 224 13.25 11.50 7.38
N ARG A 225 12.62 10.34 7.16
CA ARG A 225 11.60 10.14 6.13
C ARG A 225 10.29 9.79 6.79
N THR A 226 9.25 10.59 6.56
CA THR A 226 7.98 10.41 7.25
C THR A 226 6.75 10.57 6.38
N LEU A 227 5.69 9.88 6.79
CA LEU A 227 4.36 10.04 6.23
C LEU A 227 3.54 10.96 7.15
N LEU A 228 3.14 12.11 6.64
CA LEU A 228 2.25 13.04 7.34
C LEU A 228 0.78 12.62 7.16
N PRO A 229 -0.10 12.93 8.12
CA PRO A 229 0.14 13.78 9.29
C PRO A 229 0.70 13.06 10.53
N LEU A 230 0.56 11.74 10.66
CA LEU A 230 0.97 11.00 11.86
C LEU A 230 2.48 11.10 12.16
N GLY A 231 3.29 11.25 11.12
CA GLY A 231 4.73 11.46 11.22
C GLY A 231 5.18 12.83 11.74
N CYS A 232 4.27 13.79 11.96
CA CYS A 232 4.63 15.19 12.23
C CYS A 232 5.52 15.37 13.48
N GLY A 233 5.33 14.55 14.52
CA GLY A 233 6.10 14.61 15.77
C GLY A 233 7.59 14.29 15.59
N ARG A 234 7.97 13.60 14.51
CA ARG A 234 9.39 13.39 14.16
C ARG A 234 10.12 14.70 13.82
N TYR A 235 9.39 15.78 13.53
CA TYR A 235 9.97 17.08 13.18
C TYR A 235 9.91 18.13 14.28
N ALA A 236 9.13 17.92 15.35
CA ALA A 236 8.87 18.94 16.38
C ALA A 236 9.26 18.52 17.81
N GLY A 237 9.76 17.29 18.00
CA GLY A 237 9.89 16.68 19.33
C GLY A 237 8.71 15.76 19.58
N SER A 238 8.98 14.63 20.25
CA SER A 238 8.13 13.44 20.39
C SER A 238 6.63 13.74 20.61
N ASN A 239 5.76 12.90 20.00
CA ASN A 239 4.27 12.83 20.14
C ASN A 239 3.46 13.32 18.92
N GLY A 240 3.75 12.82 17.71
CA GLY A 240 3.02 13.18 16.48
C GLY A 240 1.51 12.91 16.55
N GLU A 241 1.13 11.77 17.15
CA GLU A 241 -0.27 11.45 17.45
C GLU A 241 -0.93 12.50 18.35
N SER A 242 -0.20 13.04 19.35
CA SER A 242 -0.77 14.06 20.25
C SER A 242 -1.01 15.39 19.54
N VAL A 243 -0.14 15.80 18.62
CA VAL A 243 -0.32 17.02 17.84
C VAL A 243 -1.55 16.88 16.94
N VAL A 244 -1.70 15.73 16.29
CA VAL A 244 -2.86 15.45 15.44
C VAL A 244 -4.15 15.38 16.26
N ASN A 245 -4.12 14.75 17.44
CA ASN A 245 -5.26 14.72 18.36
C ASN A 245 -5.64 16.12 18.86
N GLN A 246 -4.67 16.94 19.28
CA GLN A 246 -4.90 18.33 19.71
C GLN A 246 -5.48 19.18 18.60
N LEU A 247 -4.94 19.06 17.37
CA LEU A 247 -5.47 19.75 16.21
C LEU A 247 -6.90 19.33 15.94
N ARG A 248 -7.21 18.03 15.91
CA ARG A 248 -8.59 17.52 15.77
C ARG A 248 -9.51 18.12 16.83
N ASP A 249 -9.14 18.06 18.10
CA ASP A 249 -9.96 18.53 19.24
C ASP A 249 -10.17 20.05 19.23
N SER A 250 -9.38 20.79 18.45
CA SER A 250 -9.50 22.24 18.31
C SER A 250 -10.53 22.67 17.26
N PHE A 251 -11.08 21.77 16.44
CA PHE A 251 -12.02 22.10 15.36
C PHE A 251 -13.33 21.31 15.44
N GLY A 252 -14.45 21.94 15.08
CA GLY A 252 -15.77 21.28 15.02
C GLY A 252 -15.96 20.35 13.81
N LYS A 253 -15.21 20.57 12.73
CA LYS A 253 -15.06 19.66 11.58
C LYS A 253 -13.60 19.75 11.13
N PHE A 254 -12.99 18.61 10.83
CA PHE A 254 -11.64 18.56 10.30
C PHE A 254 -11.66 17.85 8.94
N PRO A 255 -11.13 18.46 7.87
CA PRO A 255 -11.18 17.88 6.53
C PRO A 255 -10.24 16.67 6.43
N LEU A 256 -10.58 15.73 5.53
CA LEU A 256 -9.66 14.66 5.15
C LEU A 256 -8.29 15.25 4.77
N LYS A 257 -7.21 14.67 5.29
CA LYS A 257 -5.84 15.13 4.99
C LYS A 257 -5.15 14.12 4.09
N ALA A 258 -4.56 14.60 3.00
CA ALA A 258 -3.73 13.76 2.16
C ALA A 258 -2.59 13.14 2.99
N LEU A 259 -2.24 11.89 2.67
CA LEU A 259 -1.09 11.23 3.25
C LEU A 259 0.16 11.67 2.48
N GLN A 260 1.04 12.43 3.13
CA GLN A 260 2.11 13.16 2.44
C GLN A 260 3.48 12.58 2.71
N PHE A 261 4.26 12.34 1.67
CA PHE A 261 5.63 11.87 1.77
C PHE A 261 6.59 13.04 1.93
N VAL A 262 7.25 13.12 3.09
CA VAL A 262 8.22 14.18 3.40
C VAL A 262 9.55 13.57 3.84
N THR A 263 10.65 14.06 3.27
CA THR A 263 12.00 13.77 3.75
C THR A 263 12.60 15.01 4.41
N ARG A 264 13.49 14.80 5.38
CA ARG A 264 14.31 15.83 6.02
C ARG A 264 15.76 15.55 5.66
N GLU A 265 16.26 16.28 4.70
CA GLU A 265 17.67 16.25 4.34
C GLU A 265 18.41 17.36 5.10
N THR A 266 19.74 17.34 5.01
CA THR A 266 20.59 18.43 5.56
C THR A 266 20.19 19.80 5.02
N GLU A 267 19.76 19.86 3.75
CA GLU A 267 19.37 21.07 3.05
C GLU A 267 17.94 21.55 3.39
N GLY A 268 17.16 20.75 4.12
CA GLY A 268 15.81 21.11 4.54
C GLY A 268 14.78 19.99 4.33
N ARG A 269 13.50 20.37 4.38
CA ARG A 269 12.38 19.43 4.18
C ARG A 269 12.04 19.36 2.70
N ARG A 270 11.94 18.15 2.17
CA ARG A 270 11.51 17.89 0.79
C ARG A 270 10.18 17.16 0.79
N TYR A 271 9.18 17.77 0.17
CA TYR A 271 7.90 17.14 -0.11
C TYR A 271 8.00 16.36 -1.43
N LEU A 272 7.72 15.06 -1.40
CA LEU A 272 7.80 14.19 -2.58
C LEU A 272 6.45 14.02 -3.29
N GLY A 273 5.34 14.19 -2.57
CA GLY A 273 3.99 14.04 -3.12
C GLY A 273 3.02 13.39 -2.13
N ASP A 274 1.76 13.33 -2.54
CA ASP A 274 0.65 12.74 -1.78
C ASP A 274 0.32 11.34 -2.29
N PHE A 275 -0.15 10.44 -1.42
CA PHE A 275 -0.81 9.21 -1.86
C PHE A 275 -2.08 9.55 -2.65
N ASP A 276 -2.21 9.01 -3.87
CA ASP A 276 -3.37 9.26 -4.72
C ASP A 276 -4.65 8.58 -4.19
N GLY A 277 -5.54 9.39 -3.63
CA GLY A 277 -6.86 8.98 -3.17
C GLY A 277 -6.88 8.25 -1.83
N ALA A 278 -5.82 8.34 -1.02
CA ALA A 278 -5.79 7.85 0.36
C ALA A 278 -5.53 9.00 1.33
N PHE A 279 -6.35 9.08 2.38
CA PHE A 279 -6.41 10.23 3.28
C PHE A 279 -6.40 9.77 4.73
N TYR A 280 -5.72 10.53 5.58
CA TYR A 280 -5.93 10.47 7.01
C TYR A 280 -7.34 10.97 7.37
N VAL A 281 -8.00 10.27 8.30
CA VAL A 281 -9.35 10.59 8.79
C VAL A 281 -9.25 11.23 10.20
N PRO A 282 -9.48 12.55 10.29
CA PRO A 282 -9.46 13.30 11.53
C PRO A 282 -10.88 13.50 12.07
N THR A 283 -11.60 12.43 12.38
CA THR A 283 -12.97 12.57 12.90
C THR A 283 -13.13 11.96 14.27
N LEU A 284 -14.06 12.53 15.03
CA LEU A 284 -14.67 11.93 16.20
C LEU A 284 -15.92 11.18 15.70
N ASN A 285 -16.15 9.95 16.16
CA ASN A 285 -17.30 9.10 15.81
C ASN A 285 -17.35 8.54 14.36
N SER A 286 -16.20 8.20 13.77
CA SER A 286 -16.16 7.33 12.58
C SER A 286 -15.56 5.97 12.94
N GLY A 287 -16.10 4.91 12.37
CA GLY A 287 -15.59 3.54 12.42
C GLY A 287 -15.10 3.07 11.06
N ALA A 288 -14.45 1.90 11.04
CA ALA A 288 -14.14 1.24 9.78
C ALA A 288 -15.44 0.86 9.03
N GLU A 289 -15.39 0.93 7.70
CA GLU A 289 -16.49 0.74 6.76
C GLU A 289 -17.50 1.91 6.66
N ASP A 290 -17.36 2.95 7.48
CA ASP A 290 -18.15 4.19 7.32
C ASP A 290 -17.82 4.90 6.00
N VAL A 291 -18.75 5.73 5.52
CA VAL A 291 -18.54 6.58 4.33
C VAL A 291 -18.54 8.04 4.73
N ILE A 292 -17.45 8.74 4.40
CA ILE A 292 -17.33 10.19 4.51
C ILE A 292 -17.53 10.80 3.12
N VAL A 293 -18.43 11.77 3.01
CA VAL A 293 -18.62 12.55 1.78
C VAL A 293 -17.91 13.89 1.93
N GLU A 294 -16.88 14.13 1.12
CA GLU A 294 -16.21 15.43 1.00
C GLU A 294 -16.25 15.87 -0.46
N ASP A 295 -16.60 17.13 -0.70
CA ASP A 295 -16.73 17.73 -2.04
C ASP A 295 -17.60 16.91 -3.02
N GLY A 296 -18.62 16.23 -2.49
CA GLY A 296 -19.54 15.39 -3.27
C GLY A 296 -18.96 14.03 -3.68
N VAL A 297 -17.82 13.62 -3.13
CA VAL A 297 -17.16 12.34 -3.40
C VAL A 297 -17.14 11.46 -2.16
N ASP A 298 -17.51 10.19 -2.33
CA ASP A 298 -17.50 9.18 -1.28
C ASP A 298 -16.06 8.76 -0.92
N HIS A 299 -15.79 8.59 0.36
CA HIS A 299 -14.54 8.04 0.87
C HIS A 299 -14.86 6.96 1.90
N VAL A 300 -14.38 5.73 1.68
CA VAL A 300 -14.62 4.61 2.60
C VAL A 300 -13.55 4.63 3.69
N VAL A 301 -13.98 4.66 4.95
CA VAL A 301 -13.13 4.70 6.13
C VAL A 301 -12.67 3.30 6.49
N PHE A 302 -11.42 3.18 6.93
CA PHE A 302 -10.82 1.95 7.40
C PHE A 302 -9.91 2.25 8.59
N GLN A 303 -9.70 1.22 9.42
CA GLN A 303 -8.77 1.28 10.53
C GLN A 303 -7.41 0.67 10.14
N THR A 304 -6.35 1.07 10.84
CA THR A 304 -5.01 0.51 10.67
C THR A 304 -4.88 -0.78 11.50
N ALA A 305 -4.83 -1.93 10.83
CA ALA A 305 -4.76 -3.24 11.49
C ALA A 305 -5.89 -3.41 12.56
N TRP A 306 -5.53 -3.62 13.83
CA TRP A 306 -6.49 -3.75 14.96
C TRP A 306 -6.82 -2.43 15.68
N ARG A 307 -6.27 -1.29 15.24
CA ARG A 307 -6.42 -0.03 15.97
C ARG A 307 -7.69 0.70 15.55
N SER A 308 -8.77 0.51 16.30
CA SER A 308 -10.14 0.89 15.92
C SER A 308 -10.55 2.33 16.22
N GLY A 309 -9.62 3.23 16.49
CA GLY A 309 -9.95 4.61 16.90
C GLY A 309 -8.94 5.62 16.39
N ASN A 310 -9.26 6.91 16.53
CA ASN A 310 -8.35 7.98 16.19
C ASN A 310 -7.04 7.86 17.03
N PRO A 311 -5.85 8.06 16.45
CA PRO A 311 -5.57 8.58 15.10
C PRO A 311 -5.27 7.50 14.05
N TRP A 312 -5.90 6.34 14.16
CA TRP A 312 -5.60 5.16 13.34
C TRP A 312 -6.60 4.90 12.21
N LEU A 313 -7.39 5.90 11.86
CA LEU A 313 -8.35 5.84 10.77
C LEU A 313 -7.81 6.53 9.52
N TYR A 314 -8.14 5.96 8.38
CA TYR A 314 -7.87 6.53 7.07
C TYR A 314 -9.05 6.26 6.15
N ALA A 315 -9.15 6.98 5.05
CA ALA A 315 -10.19 6.77 4.06
C ALA A 315 -9.59 6.67 2.66
N ILE A 316 -10.20 5.84 1.82
CA ILE A 316 -9.87 5.72 0.42
C ILE A 316 -11.02 6.27 -0.40
N ARG A 317 -10.72 7.18 -1.32
CA ARG A 317 -11.70 7.75 -2.24
C ARG A 317 -12.32 6.66 -3.12
N LYS A 318 -13.65 6.70 -3.22
CA LYS A 318 -14.47 6.01 -4.20
C LYS A 318 -14.89 7.04 -5.24
N ASP A 319 -14.74 6.73 -6.50
CA ASP A 319 -15.02 7.60 -7.64
C ASP A 319 -15.44 6.75 -8.84
#